data_AF-A0A940VJF6-F1
#
_entry.id   AF-A0A940VJF6-F1
#
_cell.length_a   1.000
_cell.length_b   1.000
_cell.length_c   1.000
_cell.angle_alpha   90.00
_cell.angle_beta   90.00
_cell.angle_gamma   90.00
#
_symmetry.space_group_name_H-M   'P 1'
#
loop_
_entity.id
_entity.type
_entity.pdbx_description
1 polymer ?
#
loop_
_entity_poly.entity_id
_entity_poly.type
_entity_poly.pdbx_seq_one_letter_code
_entity_poly.pdbx_strand_id
1 'polypeptide(L)' 'MLAVFDDQRFPDAPDVPTMRERGIELISSSTRGYVYPAGTPMEIVKYMEECLKKAMDDPDHVKRMKESGLALKFMGVD' A
#
# COMPACT_ATOMS: atom_id res chain seq x y z
N MET A 1 -1.11 -7.30 -17.64
CA MET A 1 -0.14 -7.65 -16.58
C MET A 1 0.00 -9.18 -16.58
N LEU A 2 1.20 -9.74 -16.38
CA LEU A 2 1.43 -11.20 -16.47
C LEU A 2 1.53 -11.89 -15.10
N ALA A 3 2.05 -11.18 -14.10
CA ALA A 3 2.10 -11.61 -12.72
C ALA A 3 2.17 -10.40 -11.78
N VAL A 4 1.69 -10.57 -10.56
CA VAL A 4 1.77 -9.58 -9.46
C VAL A 4 2.93 -9.97 -8.53
N PHE A 5 3.79 -9.01 -8.20
CA PHE A 5 5.01 -9.22 -7.40
C PHE A 5 4.78 -8.87 -5.92
N ASP A 6 3.54 -9.05 -5.47
CA ASP A 6 3.11 -8.83 -4.08
C ASP A 6 2.55 -10.14 -3.50
N ASP A 7 2.27 -10.15 -2.20
CA ASP A 7 1.69 -11.30 -1.51
C ASP A 7 0.22 -11.57 -1.88
N GLN A 8 -0.45 -10.56 -2.43
CA GLN A 8 -1.86 -10.58 -2.83
C GLN A 8 -2.01 -10.18 -4.30
N ARG A 9 -3.10 -10.64 -4.93
CA ARG A 9 -3.45 -10.22 -6.29
C ARG A 9 -3.83 -8.74 -6.33
N PHE A 10 -3.63 -8.14 -7.49
CA PHE A 10 -4.01 -6.75 -7.72
C PHE A 10 -5.54 -6.64 -7.83
N PRO A 11 -6.22 -5.79 -7.04
CA PRO A 11 -7.69 -5.74 -7.02
C PRO A 11 -8.33 -5.44 -8.38
N ASP A 12 -7.71 -4.58 -9.20
CA ASP A 12 -8.22 -4.22 -10.53
C ASP A 12 -7.80 -5.21 -11.64
N ALA A 13 -7.06 -6.27 -11.29
CA ALA A 13 -6.66 -7.35 -12.21
C ALA A 13 -6.68 -8.72 -11.49
N PRO A 14 -7.86 -9.18 -11.03
CA PRO A 14 -8.00 -10.34 -10.16
C PRO A 14 -7.69 -11.67 -10.85
N ASP A 15 -7.67 -11.71 -12.18
CA ASP A 15 -7.30 -12.84 -13.01
C ASP A 15 -5.78 -13.03 -13.13
N VAL A 16 -5.00 -11.99 -12.82
CA VAL A 16 -3.54 -12.02 -12.87
C VAL A 16 -2.99 -12.63 -11.58
N PRO A 17 -2.26 -13.75 -11.65
CA PRO A 17 -1.76 -14.43 -10.45
C PRO A 17 -0.56 -13.71 -9.84
N THR A 18 -0.26 -13.99 -8.58
CA THR A 18 1.01 -13.60 -7.96
C THR A 18 2.17 -14.47 -8.46
N MET A 19 3.40 -14.04 -8.20
CA MET A 19 4.59 -14.88 -8.45
C MET A 19 4.53 -16.19 -7.64
N ARG A 20 4.01 -16.14 -6.40
CA ARG A 20 3.86 -17.32 -5.54
C ARG A 20 2.88 -18.34 -6.12
N GLU A 21 1.75 -17.89 -6.67
CA GLU A 21 0.78 -18.76 -7.35
C GLU A 21 1.36 -19.43 -8.61
N ARG A 22 2.48 -18.93 -9.12
CA ARG A 22 3.25 -19.53 -10.22
C ARG A 22 4.41 -20.41 -9.74
N GLY A 23 4.53 -20.65 -8.44
CA GLY A 23 5.61 -21.47 -7.85
C GLY A 23 6.95 -20.74 -7.71
N ILE A 24 6.95 -19.39 -7.80
CA ILE A 24 8.14 -18.56 -7.61
C ILE A 24 7.96 -17.76 -6.32
N GLU A 25 8.75 -18.06 -5.30
CA GLU A 25 8.76 -17.30 -4.04
C GLU A 25 9.51 -15.98 -4.22
N LEU A 26 8.85 -15.00 -4.83
CA LEU A 26 9.38 -13.66 -5.04
C LEU A 26 8.33 -12.60 -4.67
N ILE A 27 8.70 -11.74 -3.73
CA ILE A 27 8.00 -10.49 -3.45
C ILE A 27 8.97 -9.36 -3.80
N SER A 28 8.52 -8.44 -4.64
CA SER A 28 9.27 -7.25 -5.05
C SER A 28 8.31 -6.06 -5.16
N SER A 29 7.38 -5.95 -4.21
CA SER A 29 6.47 -4.82 -4.11
C SER A 29 7.19 -3.57 -3.61
N SER A 30 6.68 -2.41 -4.00
CA SER A 30 7.21 -1.10 -3.57
C SER A 30 6.24 -0.46 -2.59
N THR A 31 6.68 -0.29 -1.35
CA THR A 31 5.92 0.42 -0.31
C THR A 31 6.55 1.78 -0.05
N ARG A 32 5.71 2.76 0.27
CA ARG A 32 6.14 4.10 0.69
C ARG A 32 5.60 4.35 2.09
N GLY A 33 6.40 4.99 2.93
CA GLY A 33 6.05 5.27 4.31
C GLY A 33 6.62 6.60 4.78
N TYR A 34 6.12 7.05 5.92
CA TYR A 34 6.62 8.21 6.64
C TYR A 34 7.46 7.72 7.82
N VAL A 35 8.59 8.40 8.08
CA VAL A 35 9.50 8.06 9.16
C VAL A 35 9.63 9.23 10.12
N TYR A 36 9.73 8.91 11.40
CA TYR A 36 9.85 9.89 12.48
C TYR A 36 11.18 9.68 13.22
N PRO A 37 11.76 10.73 13.84
CA PRO A 37 12.93 10.59 14.69
C PRO A 37 12.73 9.53 15.79
N ALA A 38 13.81 8.83 16.14
CA ALA A 38 13.78 7.89 17.25
C ALA A 38 13.32 8.59 18.54
N GLY A 39 12.43 7.95 19.29
CA GLY A 39 11.86 8.51 20.52
C GLY A 39 10.70 9.49 20.32
N THR A 40 10.21 9.69 19.08
CA THR A 40 8.97 10.45 18.85
C THR A 40 7.83 9.81 19.65
N PRO A 41 7.10 10.57 20.49
CA PRO A 41 5.98 10.03 21.26
C PRO A 41 4.92 9.37 20.37
N MET A 42 4.40 8.21 20.81
CA MET A 42 3.44 7.42 20.02
C MET A 42 2.13 8.16 19.77
N GLU A 43 1.72 9.08 20.65
CA GLU A 43 0.55 9.91 20.40
C GLU A 43 0.71 10.81 19.16
N ILE A 44 1.92 11.31 18.89
CA ILE A 44 2.21 12.12 17.70
C ILE A 44 2.19 11.23 16.46
N VAL A 45 2.80 10.04 16.54
CA VAL A 45 2.81 9.08 15.44
C VAL A 45 1.39 8.67 15.05
N LYS A 46 0.55 8.33 16.03
CA LYS A 46 -0.85 7.95 15.80
C LYS A 46 -1.68 9.11 15.25
N TYR A 47 -1.48 10.33 15.77
CA TYR A 47 -2.13 11.51 15.22
C TYR A 47 -1.80 11.70 13.74
N MET A 48 -0.53 11.56 13.37
CA MET A 48 -0.11 11.67 11.97
C MET A 48 -0.64 10.51 11.11
N GLU A 49 -0.66 9.29 11.63
CA GLU A 49 -1.26 8.13 10.96
C GLU A 49 -2.73 8.40 10.60
N GLU A 50 -3.52 8.90 11.55
CA GLU A 50 -4.93 9.26 11.30
C GLU A 50 -5.08 10.33 10.21
N CYS A 51 -4.22 11.36 10.23
CA CYS A 51 -4.20 12.40 9.20
C CYS A 51 -3.84 11.82 7.83
N LEU A 52 -2.82 10.95 7.76
CA LEU A 52 -2.39 10.31 6.52
C LEU A 52 -3.45 9.37 5.97
N LYS A 53 -4.14 8.61 6.84
CA LYS A 53 -5.25 7.76 6.45
C LYS A 53 -6.39 8.57 5.85
N LYS A 54 -6.80 9.67 6.50
CA LYS A 54 -7.82 10.59 5.97
C LYS A 54 -7.43 11.15 4.59
N ALA A 55 -6.16 11.51 4.40
CA ALA A 55 -5.68 11.99 3.10
C ALA A 55 -5.65 10.89 2.03
N MET A 56 -5.33 9.66 2.41
CA MET A 56 -5.31 8.52 1.49
C MET A 56 -6.71 8.06 1.09
N ASP A 57 -7.69 8.23 1.99
CA ASP A 57 -9.10 7.92 1.75
C ASP A 57 -9.84 9.07 1.01
N ASP A 58 -9.16 10.18 0.74
CA ASP A 58 -9.74 11.30 -0.01
C ASP A 58 -10.18 10.82 -1.43
N PRO A 59 -11.43 11.08 -1.86
CA PRO A 59 -11.94 10.57 -3.13
C PRO A 59 -11.13 10.99 -4.35
N ASP A 60 -10.58 12.21 -4.36
CA ASP A 60 -9.75 12.69 -5.46
C ASP A 60 -8.38 11.98 -5.47
N HIS A 61 -7.84 11.68 -4.29
CA HIS A 61 -6.63 10.86 -4.17
C HIS A 61 -6.87 9.44 -4.68
N VAL A 62 -7.93 8.77 -4.19
CA VAL A 62 -8.30 7.41 -4.62
C VAL A 62 -8.49 7.34 -6.13
N LYS A 63 -9.20 8.32 -6.72
CA LYS A 63 -9.41 8.41 -8.16
C LYS A 63 -8.08 8.53 -8.91
N ARG A 64 -7.20 9.43 -8.50
CA ARG A 64 -5.89 9.63 -9.15
C ARG A 64 -4.99 8.41 -9.07
N MET A 65 -5.01 7.69 -7.95
CA MET A 65 -4.23 6.46 -7.79
C MET A 65 -4.74 5.37 -8.72
N LYS A 66 -6.07 5.22 -8.82
CA LYS A 66 -6.69 4.29 -9.77
C LYS A 66 -6.34 4.63 -11.23
N GLU A 67 -6.45 5.90 -11.62
CA GLU A 67 -6.07 6.36 -12.97
C GLU A 67 -4.58 6.15 -13.26
N SER A 68 -3.73 6.20 -12.23
CA SER A 68 -2.29 5.94 -12.33
C SER A 68 -1.93 4.45 -12.28
N GLY A 69 -2.91 3.54 -12.12
CA GLY A 69 -2.68 2.11 -12.00
C GLY A 69 -2.01 1.68 -10.70
N LEU A 70 -2.17 2.47 -9.62
CA LEU A 70 -1.59 2.21 -8.31
C LEU A 70 -2.69 1.73 -7.34
N ALA A 71 -2.47 0.57 -6.71
CA ALA A 71 -3.32 0.13 -5.62
C ALA A 71 -2.95 0.85 -4.33
N LEU A 72 -3.98 1.25 -3.59
CA LEU A 72 -3.83 1.79 -2.24
C LEU A 72 -3.90 0.64 -1.22
N LYS A 73 -2.85 0.53 -0.40
CA LYS A 73 -2.77 -0.38 0.75
C LYS A 73 -2.26 0.43 1.94
N PHE A 74 -3.15 0.79 2.86
CA PHE A 74 -2.74 1.46 4.08
C PHE A 74 -1.97 0.47 4.98
N MET A 75 -0.82 0.89 5.48
CA MET A 75 -0.05 0.15 6.47
C MET A 75 0.12 1.06 7.68
N GLY A 76 -0.69 0.81 8.71
CA GLY A 76 -0.63 1.53 9.98
C GLY A 76 0.62 1.16 10.78
N VAL A 77 0.75 1.76 11.96
CA VAL A 77 1.89 1.49 12.85
C VAL A 77 1.73 0.24 13.73
N ASP A 78 0.60 -0.47 13.59
CA ASP A 78 0.26 -1.70 14.30
C ASP A 78 0.62 -2.98 13.50
#